data_AF-A0A6C0BQB8-F1
#
_entry.id   AF-A0A6C0BQB8-F1
#
_cell.length_a   1.000
_cell.length_b   1.000
_cell.length_c   1.000
_cell.angle_alpha   90.00
_cell.angle_beta   90.00
_cell.angle_gamma   90.00
#
_symmetry.space_group_name_H-M   'P 1'
#
loop_
_entity.id
_entity.type
_entity.pdbx_description
1 polymer ?
#
loop_
_entity_poly.entity_id
_entity_poly.type
_entity_poly.pdbx_seq_one_letter_code
_entity_poly.pdbx_strand_id
1 'polypeptide(L)'
;MKIGCIIPSTSKGREWESIEESYLYGTTLKSFVETCNNEHAYTFYIGIDKNDPIYDNDQNKEIIQSFCPDMKFEFVYMDGIQPGHLTLMWNRLFELAYRDNCDYFFQCGDDIDFKTKNWINDCIAALEKSDGVGLTGPINNNSKILTQTFVSVKHMELFGYYFPEEIINWFCDDWINDIYKDIERFYPMHNHICINMGGNPRYNINNDIFTNQKEFEESIRKMSKLNDAIVKRDLKRIKCKI
;
A
#
# COMPACT_ATOMS: atom_id res chain seq x y z
N MET A 1 -2.59 -0.64 -19.55
CA MET A 1 -1.70 -1.56 -18.79
C MET A 1 -2.53 -2.27 -17.73
N LYS A 2 -2.03 -3.35 -17.12
CA LYS A 2 -2.68 -4.02 -15.98
C LYS A 2 -2.10 -3.47 -14.66
N ILE A 3 -2.96 -2.96 -13.80
CA ILE A 3 -2.58 -2.31 -12.54
C ILE A 3 -3.17 -3.10 -11.37
N GLY A 4 -2.29 -3.56 -10.48
CA GLY A 4 -2.67 -4.24 -9.24
C GLY A 4 -2.73 -3.25 -8.07
N CYS A 5 -3.92 -2.99 -7.53
CA CYS A 5 -4.09 -2.22 -6.30
C CYS A 5 -4.05 -3.18 -5.10
N ILE A 6 -3.09 -3.04 -4.19
CA ILE A 6 -2.88 -3.96 -3.07
C ILE A 6 -3.29 -3.31 -1.74
N ILE A 7 -4.38 -3.79 -1.14
CA ILE A 7 -5.07 -3.11 -0.04
C ILE A 7 -5.47 -4.10 1.07
N PRO A 8 -4.74 -4.16 2.19
CA PRO A 8 -5.21 -4.81 3.41
C PRO A 8 -6.42 -4.05 3.98
N SER A 9 -7.46 -4.76 4.38
CA SER A 9 -8.72 -4.20 4.87
C SER A 9 -9.25 -5.04 6.03
N THR A 10 -9.78 -4.39 7.05
CA THR A 10 -10.37 -5.05 8.22
C THR A 10 -11.45 -4.16 8.82
N SER A 11 -12.56 -4.76 9.21
CA SER A 11 -13.64 -4.07 9.95
C SER A 11 -13.40 -4.10 11.46
N LYS A 12 -12.32 -4.74 11.92
CA LYS A 12 -11.96 -4.83 13.34
C LYS A 12 -11.86 -3.44 13.98
N GLY A 13 -12.59 -3.25 15.08
CA GLY A 13 -12.62 -2.00 15.83
C GLY A 13 -13.49 -0.92 15.18
N ARG A 14 -14.34 -1.29 14.22
CA ARG A 14 -15.34 -0.44 13.59
C ARG A 14 -16.73 -0.93 13.95
N GLU A 15 -17.65 0.02 14.12
CA GLU A 15 -19.07 -0.24 14.35
C GLU A 15 -19.83 -0.06 13.03
N TRP A 16 -19.37 -0.75 11.97
CA TRP A 16 -20.02 -0.72 10.67
C TRP A 16 -21.08 -1.80 10.57
N GLU A 17 -22.25 -1.46 10.04
CA GLU A 17 -23.34 -2.42 9.80
C GLU A 17 -23.37 -2.90 8.34
N SER A 18 -22.77 -2.13 7.44
CA SER A 18 -22.82 -2.35 5.99
C SER A 18 -21.47 -2.10 5.32
N ILE A 19 -21.28 -2.62 4.10
CA ILE A 19 -20.05 -2.38 3.35
C ILE A 19 -19.93 -0.93 2.91
N GLU A 20 -21.04 -0.24 2.72
CA GLU A 20 -21.09 1.16 2.29
C GLU A 20 -20.54 2.13 3.34
N GLU A 21 -20.58 1.74 4.61
CA GLU A 21 -19.95 2.47 5.72
C GLU A 21 -18.44 2.24 5.80
N SER A 22 -17.93 1.18 5.17
CA SER A 22 -16.51 0.87 5.18
C SER A 22 -15.71 1.96 4.47
N TYR A 23 -14.49 2.20 4.95
CA TYR A 23 -13.58 3.12 4.27
C TYR A 23 -13.27 2.67 2.84
N LEU A 24 -13.12 1.36 2.61
CA LEU A 24 -12.83 0.82 1.30
C LEU A 24 -13.91 1.28 0.30
N TYR A 25 -15.18 1.10 0.62
CA TYR A 25 -16.27 1.49 -0.26
C TYR A 25 -16.49 3.01 -0.26
N GLY A 26 -16.77 3.59 0.90
CA GLY A 26 -17.28 4.96 1.03
C GLY A 26 -16.23 6.04 0.73
N THR A 27 -14.94 5.69 0.79
CA THR A 27 -13.82 6.61 0.57
C THR A 27 -12.97 6.16 -0.61
N THR A 28 -12.31 5.01 -0.50
CA THR A 28 -11.25 4.60 -1.42
C THR A 28 -11.78 4.29 -2.82
N LEU A 29 -12.71 3.35 -2.94
CA LEU A 29 -13.27 2.97 -4.23
C LEU A 29 -14.05 4.12 -4.86
N LYS A 30 -14.84 4.84 -4.07
CA LYS A 30 -15.60 6.00 -4.55
C LYS A 30 -14.71 7.06 -5.20
N SER A 31 -13.68 7.51 -4.49
CA SER A 31 -12.76 8.53 -5.02
C SER A 31 -11.83 7.98 -6.11
N PHE A 32 -11.48 6.68 -6.07
CA PHE A 32 -10.68 6.05 -7.11
C PHE A 32 -11.41 6.03 -8.46
N VAL A 33 -12.68 5.62 -8.50
CA VAL A 33 -13.49 5.61 -9.74
C VAL A 33 -13.58 7.00 -10.36
N GLU A 34 -13.68 8.05 -9.53
CA GLU A 34 -13.77 9.43 -10.01
C GLU A 34 -12.44 9.97 -10.59
N THR A 35 -11.30 9.38 -10.20
CA THR A 35 -9.96 9.92 -10.47
C THR A 35 -9.05 9.04 -11.33
N CYS A 36 -9.35 7.74 -11.45
CA CYS A 36 -8.55 6.80 -12.21
C CYS A 36 -8.60 7.07 -13.72
N ASN A 37 -7.67 6.43 -14.44
CA ASN A 37 -7.53 6.51 -15.88
C ASN A 37 -8.21 5.28 -16.54
N ASN A 38 -9.28 5.49 -17.31
CA ASN A 38 -10.15 4.41 -17.83
C ASN A 38 -9.48 3.50 -18.87
N GLU A 39 -8.34 3.87 -19.43
CA GLU A 39 -7.58 3.10 -20.42
C GLU A 39 -6.79 1.92 -19.82
N HIS A 40 -6.72 1.80 -18.50
CA HIS A 40 -6.04 0.71 -17.81
C HIS A 40 -7.01 -0.33 -17.26
N ALA A 41 -6.52 -1.56 -17.13
CA ALA A 41 -7.23 -2.63 -16.45
C ALA A 41 -6.82 -2.65 -14.97
N TYR A 42 -7.79 -2.56 -14.07
CA TYR A 42 -7.57 -2.55 -12.63
C TYR A 42 -7.96 -3.89 -12.01
N THR A 43 -7.09 -4.40 -11.13
CA THR A 43 -7.43 -5.51 -10.23
C THR A 43 -7.09 -5.10 -8.81
N PHE A 44 -8.09 -5.12 -7.94
CA PHE A 44 -7.97 -4.84 -6.52
C PHE A 44 -7.77 -6.14 -5.76
N TYR A 45 -6.59 -6.30 -5.19
CA TYR A 45 -6.25 -7.40 -4.31
C TYR A 45 -6.50 -6.95 -2.87
N ILE A 46 -7.65 -7.34 -2.33
CA ILE A 46 -8.13 -6.91 -1.02
C ILE A 46 -7.76 -7.98 0.01
N GLY A 47 -6.85 -7.66 0.92
CA GLY A 47 -6.45 -8.58 1.98
C GLY A 47 -7.40 -8.54 3.15
N ILE A 48 -8.01 -9.68 3.50
CA ILE A 48 -9.09 -9.75 4.51
C ILE A 48 -8.79 -10.79 5.60
N ASP A 49 -9.33 -10.53 6.79
CA ASP A 49 -9.36 -11.50 7.87
C ASP A 49 -10.50 -12.50 7.67
N LYS A 50 -10.26 -13.77 8.01
CA LYS A 50 -11.30 -14.79 7.98
C LYS A 50 -12.37 -14.50 9.03
N ASN A 51 -13.64 -14.63 8.64
CA ASN A 51 -14.81 -14.24 9.43
C ASN A 51 -14.89 -12.73 9.75
N ASP A 52 -14.22 -11.88 8.97
CA ASP A 52 -14.50 -10.44 9.02
C ASP A 52 -15.98 -10.20 8.66
N PRO A 53 -16.79 -9.57 9.54
CA PRO A 53 -18.23 -9.45 9.33
C PRO A 53 -18.62 -8.62 8.11
N ILE A 54 -17.73 -7.74 7.65
CA ILE A 54 -17.96 -6.87 6.51
C ILE A 54 -17.30 -7.42 5.25
N TYR A 55 -16.02 -7.77 5.33
CA TYR A 55 -15.24 -8.12 4.15
C TYR A 55 -15.24 -9.61 3.81
N ASP A 56 -15.49 -10.51 4.78
CA ASP A 56 -15.68 -11.94 4.54
C ASP A 56 -17.19 -12.28 4.40
N ASN A 57 -17.88 -11.51 3.56
CA ASN A 57 -19.32 -11.64 3.31
C ASN A 57 -19.58 -11.53 1.81
N ASP A 58 -20.14 -12.57 1.20
CA ASP A 58 -20.31 -12.65 -0.25
C ASP A 58 -21.30 -11.60 -0.79
N GLN A 59 -22.34 -11.25 -0.04
CA GLN A 59 -23.26 -10.17 -0.43
C GLN A 59 -22.54 -8.82 -0.50
N ASN A 60 -21.66 -8.54 0.46
CA ASN A 60 -20.86 -7.32 0.47
C ASN A 60 -19.82 -7.30 -0.67
N LYS A 61 -19.21 -8.45 -0.99
CA LYS A 61 -18.30 -8.58 -2.14
C LYS A 61 -19.05 -8.32 -3.47
N GLU A 62 -20.28 -8.81 -3.60
CA GLU A 62 -21.14 -8.54 -4.76
C GLU A 62 -21.51 -7.05 -4.88
N ILE A 63 -21.78 -6.37 -3.77
CA ILE A 63 -22.04 -4.92 -3.74
C ILE A 63 -20.82 -4.14 -4.24
N ILE A 64 -19.61 -4.47 -3.77
CA ILE A 64 -18.36 -3.86 -4.26
C ILE A 64 -18.20 -4.06 -5.77
N GLN A 65 -18.35 -5.30 -6.25
CA GLN A 65 -18.21 -5.62 -7.66
C GLN A 65 -19.25 -4.89 -8.53
N SER A 66 -20.47 -4.72 -8.03
CA SER A 66 -21.55 -4.00 -8.70
C SER A 66 -21.33 -2.49 -8.74
N PHE A 67 -20.65 -1.93 -7.73
CA PHE A 67 -20.32 -0.50 -7.67
C PHE A 67 -19.27 -0.10 -8.71
N CYS A 68 -18.28 -0.98 -8.97
CA CYS A 68 -17.22 -0.77 -9.97
C CYS A 68 -17.15 -1.94 -10.98
N PRO A 69 -18.12 -2.10 -11.88
CA PRO A 69 -18.25 -3.30 -12.73
C PRO A 69 -17.08 -3.50 -13.71
N ASP A 70 -16.39 -2.42 -14.07
CA ASP A 70 -15.23 -2.47 -14.99
C ASP A 70 -13.92 -2.85 -14.28
N MET A 71 -13.93 -2.98 -12.95
CA MET A 71 -12.77 -3.33 -12.13
C MET A 71 -12.92 -4.76 -11.60
N LYS A 72 -11.79 -5.46 -11.45
CA LYS A 72 -11.75 -6.81 -10.86
C LYS A 72 -11.39 -6.75 -9.38
N PHE A 73 -11.96 -7.64 -8.58
CA PHE A 73 -11.70 -7.73 -7.15
C PHE A 73 -11.31 -9.17 -6.77
N GLU A 74 -10.17 -9.31 -6.10
CA GLU A 74 -9.67 -10.56 -5.55
C GLU A 74 -9.57 -10.41 -4.03
N PHE A 75 -10.45 -11.10 -3.30
CA PHE A 75 -10.45 -11.11 -1.84
C PHE A 75 -9.51 -12.22 -1.33
N VAL A 76 -8.41 -11.82 -0.70
CA VAL A 76 -7.32 -12.72 -0.31
C VAL A 76 -7.29 -12.86 1.19
N TYR A 77 -7.44 -14.07 1.69
CA TYR A 77 -7.35 -14.33 3.12
C TYR A 77 -5.92 -14.14 3.66
N MET A 78 -5.81 -13.44 4.77
CA MET A 78 -4.54 -13.18 5.49
C MET A 78 -4.22 -14.27 6.52
N ASP A 79 -4.83 -15.46 6.42
CA ASP A 79 -4.57 -16.60 7.30
C ASP A 79 -3.07 -16.90 7.40
N GLY A 80 -2.61 -17.18 8.63
CA GLY A 80 -1.21 -17.47 8.93
C GLY A 80 -0.30 -16.24 9.02
N ILE A 81 -0.82 -15.01 8.83
CA ILE A 81 -0.10 -13.77 9.12
C ILE A 81 -0.53 -13.27 10.51
N GLN A 82 0.43 -12.90 11.35
CA GLN A 82 0.12 -12.32 12.65
C GLN A 82 -0.64 -10.99 12.46
N PRO A 83 -1.73 -10.76 13.22
CA PRO A 83 -2.45 -9.49 13.16
C PRO A 83 -1.51 -8.28 13.34
N GLY A 84 -1.63 -7.31 12.45
CA GLY A 84 -0.79 -6.10 12.44
C GLY A 84 0.58 -6.25 11.78
N HIS A 85 0.94 -7.43 11.26
CA HIS A 85 2.13 -7.60 10.39
C HIS A 85 1.82 -7.18 8.95
N LEU A 86 1.63 -5.88 8.77
CA LEU A 86 1.17 -5.26 7.53
C LEU A 86 2.09 -5.52 6.33
N THR A 87 3.41 -5.55 6.53
CA THR A 87 4.35 -5.78 5.42
C THR A 87 4.17 -7.16 4.80
N LEU A 88 3.95 -8.21 5.60
CA LEU A 88 3.62 -9.54 5.09
C LEU A 88 2.27 -9.57 4.38
N MET A 89 1.28 -8.82 4.87
CA MET A 89 -0.02 -8.70 4.21
C MET A 89 0.13 -8.07 2.82
N TRP A 90 0.81 -6.92 2.71
CA TRP A 90 1.10 -6.29 1.42
C TRP A 90 1.96 -7.18 0.51
N ASN A 91 2.96 -7.87 1.07
CA ASN A 91 3.79 -8.79 0.28
C ASN A 91 3.00 -9.94 -0.33
N ARG A 92 2.06 -10.53 0.43
CA ARG A 92 1.16 -11.58 -0.08
C ARG A 92 0.31 -11.08 -1.25
N LEU A 93 -0.26 -9.88 -1.11
CA LEU A 93 -1.06 -9.26 -2.16
C LEU A 93 -0.22 -8.91 -3.39
N PHE A 94 0.99 -8.37 -3.16
CA PHE A 94 1.94 -8.02 -4.22
C PHE A 94 2.42 -9.23 -5.01
N GLU A 95 2.74 -10.33 -4.33
CA GLU A 95 3.14 -11.59 -4.96
C GLU A 95 2.03 -12.15 -5.87
N LEU A 96 0.78 -12.11 -5.40
CA LEU A 96 -0.38 -12.51 -6.20
C LEU A 96 -0.55 -11.61 -7.43
N ALA A 97 -0.54 -10.29 -7.23
CA ALA A 97 -0.65 -9.33 -8.33
C ALA A 97 0.47 -9.51 -9.37
N TYR A 98 1.68 -9.84 -8.92
CA TYR A 98 2.82 -10.10 -9.81
C TYR A 98 2.61 -11.39 -10.62
N ARG A 99 2.18 -12.49 -9.97
CA ARG A 99 1.86 -13.76 -10.65
C ARG A 99 0.73 -13.61 -11.67
N ASP A 100 -0.17 -12.68 -11.42
CA ASP A 100 -1.25 -12.31 -12.31
C ASP A 100 -0.81 -11.42 -13.49
N ASN A 101 0.49 -11.17 -13.65
CA ASN A 101 1.08 -10.36 -14.72
C ASN A 101 0.58 -8.91 -14.72
N CYS A 102 0.41 -8.29 -13.54
CA CYS A 102 0.28 -6.84 -13.44
C CYS A 102 1.59 -6.15 -13.86
N ASP A 103 1.47 -5.08 -14.62
CA ASP A 103 2.59 -4.25 -15.10
C ASP A 103 3.05 -3.26 -14.00
N TYR A 104 2.08 -2.73 -13.27
CA TYR A 104 2.26 -1.75 -12.20
C TYR A 104 1.45 -2.10 -10.96
N PHE A 105 1.89 -1.57 -9.83
CA PHE A 105 1.36 -1.89 -8.52
C PHE A 105 1.17 -0.61 -7.74
N PHE A 106 -0.01 -0.48 -7.15
CA PHE A 106 -0.34 0.61 -6.26
C PHE A 106 -0.63 0.07 -4.87
N GLN A 107 0.27 0.39 -3.93
CA GLN A 107 0.09 0.07 -2.53
C GLN A 107 -0.59 1.24 -1.84
N CYS A 108 -1.72 0.93 -1.18
CA CYS A 108 -2.40 1.91 -0.36
C CYS A 108 -3.16 1.30 0.82
N GLY A 109 -3.61 2.16 1.72
CA GLY A 109 -4.63 1.82 2.72
C GLY A 109 -6.03 1.72 2.11
N ASP A 110 -6.97 1.19 2.89
CA ASP A 110 -8.40 1.15 2.56
C ASP A 110 -9.13 2.47 2.85
N ASP A 111 -8.43 3.48 3.34
CA ASP A 111 -8.94 4.76 3.85
C ASP A 111 -8.42 5.98 3.10
N ILE A 112 -8.16 5.83 1.80
CA ILE A 112 -7.50 6.85 0.97
C ILE A 112 -8.50 7.58 0.08
N ASP A 113 -8.56 8.90 0.21
CA ASP A 113 -9.41 9.77 -0.59
C ASP A 113 -8.59 10.44 -1.71
N PHE A 114 -8.78 10.02 -2.96
CA PHE A 114 -8.07 10.56 -4.13
C PHE A 114 -8.69 11.86 -4.63
N LYS A 115 -7.89 12.93 -4.75
CA LYS A 115 -8.39 14.29 -5.05
C LYS A 115 -8.16 14.78 -6.47
N THR A 116 -7.25 14.15 -7.19
CA THR A 116 -6.76 14.64 -8.49
C THR A 116 -6.84 13.55 -9.54
N LYS A 117 -7.23 13.89 -10.77
CA LYS A 117 -7.27 12.96 -11.90
C LYS A 117 -5.90 12.79 -12.56
N ASN A 118 -5.79 11.78 -13.43
CA ASN A 118 -4.61 11.50 -14.27
C ASN A 118 -3.34 11.06 -13.53
N TRP A 119 -3.43 10.88 -12.21
CA TRP A 119 -2.28 10.58 -11.36
C TRP A 119 -1.59 9.26 -11.72
N ILE A 120 -2.34 8.28 -12.24
CA ILE A 120 -1.80 6.97 -12.64
C ILE A 120 -0.93 7.12 -13.89
N ASN A 121 -1.42 7.82 -14.91
CA ASN A 121 -0.64 8.08 -16.12
C ASN A 121 0.62 8.87 -15.83
N ASP A 122 0.53 9.87 -14.95
CA ASP A 122 1.68 10.70 -14.60
C ASP A 122 2.71 9.91 -13.77
N CYS A 123 2.27 8.97 -12.91
CA CYS A 123 3.15 7.99 -12.27
C CYS A 123 3.85 7.09 -13.30
N ILE A 124 3.09 6.49 -14.23
CA ILE A 124 3.63 5.63 -15.30
C ILE A 124 4.67 6.39 -16.13
N ALA A 125 4.34 7.59 -16.60
CA ALA A 125 5.24 8.41 -17.41
C ALA A 125 6.51 8.81 -16.65
N ALA A 126 6.45 8.98 -15.33
CA ALA A 126 7.64 9.22 -14.51
C ALA A 126 8.52 7.98 -14.41
N LEU A 127 7.93 6.78 -14.24
CA LEU A 127 8.66 5.52 -14.20
C LEU A 127 9.26 5.14 -15.56
N GLU A 128 8.62 5.47 -16.67
CA GLU A 128 9.14 5.20 -18.02
C GLU A 128 10.44 5.96 -18.31
N LYS A 129 10.61 7.16 -17.75
CA LYS A 129 11.87 7.95 -17.86
C LYS A 129 13.06 7.26 -17.20
N SER A 130 12.78 6.26 -16.38
CA SER A 130 13.73 5.58 -15.51
C SER A 130 13.73 4.07 -15.77
N ASP A 131 13.29 3.66 -16.96
CA ASP A 131 13.21 2.27 -17.43
C ASP A 131 12.40 1.36 -16.48
N GLY A 132 11.34 1.94 -15.90
CA GLY A 132 10.46 1.32 -14.91
C GLY A 132 10.99 1.37 -13.47
N VAL A 133 12.26 1.72 -13.24
CA VAL A 133 12.85 1.74 -11.89
C VAL A 133 12.59 3.08 -11.22
N GLY A 134 11.64 3.10 -10.29
CA GLY A 134 11.39 4.26 -9.43
C GLY A 134 10.24 4.05 -8.44
N LEU A 135 10.09 5.03 -7.56
CA LEU A 135 8.96 5.17 -6.65
C LEU A 135 8.20 6.44 -6.98
N THR A 136 6.92 6.27 -7.28
CA THR A 136 6.00 7.38 -7.57
C THR A 136 4.79 7.29 -6.63
N GLY A 137 3.88 8.25 -6.75
CA GLY A 137 2.63 8.26 -5.99
C GLY A 137 2.16 9.69 -5.70
N PRO A 138 0.84 9.89 -5.50
CA PRO A 138 0.31 11.17 -5.06
C PRO A 138 0.89 11.56 -3.69
N ILE A 139 1.15 12.85 -3.50
CA ILE A 139 1.46 13.37 -2.16
C ILE A 139 0.21 13.31 -1.28
N ASN A 140 0.39 13.26 0.03
CA ASN A 140 -0.72 13.30 0.96
C ASN A 140 -0.48 14.24 2.13
N ASN A 141 -1.32 14.14 3.16
CA ASN A 141 -1.19 14.91 4.40
C ASN A 141 0.05 14.56 5.24
N ASN A 142 0.90 13.61 4.80
CA ASN A 142 2.25 13.44 5.31
C ASN A 142 3.24 14.24 4.45
N SER A 143 3.85 15.28 5.03
CA SER A 143 4.78 16.16 4.31
C SER A 143 6.19 15.60 4.14
N LYS A 144 6.51 14.43 4.72
CA LYS A 144 7.88 13.91 4.79
C LYS A 144 8.15 12.76 3.81
N ILE A 145 7.17 11.88 3.62
CA ILE A 145 7.31 10.62 2.89
C ILE A 145 6.04 10.30 2.11
N LEU A 146 6.17 9.58 1.00
CA LEU A 146 5.04 8.91 0.37
C LEU A 146 4.61 7.74 1.25
N THR A 147 3.31 7.60 1.46
CA THR A 147 2.71 6.45 2.19
C THR A 147 1.74 5.65 1.33
N GLN A 148 1.42 6.19 0.15
CA GLN A 148 0.64 5.50 -0.90
C GLN A 148 1.55 5.51 -2.13
N THR A 149 2.01 4.33 -2.52
CA THR A 149 3.16 4.23 -3.43
C THR A 149 2.82 3.46 -4.69
N PHE A 150 3.39 3.91 -5.80
CA PHE A 150 3.18 3.36 -7.14
C PHE A 150 4.53 2.97 -7.75
N VAL A 151 4.64 1.70 -8.14
CA VAL A 151 5.86 1.09 -8.69
C VAL A 151 5.54 0.23 -9.90
N SER A 152 6.54 -0.03 -10.74
CA SER A 152 6.43 -1.03 -11.82
C SER A 152 6.85 -2.42 -11.35
N VAL A 153 6.68 -3.41 -12.23
CA VAL A 153 7.24 -4.76 -12.10
C VAL A 153 8.73 -4.80 -11.72
N LYS A 154 9.50 -3.76 -12.05
CA LYS A 154 10.92 -3.66 -11.67
C LYS A 154 11.14 -3.70 -10.15
N HIS A 155 10.18 -3.26 -9.35
CA HIS A 155 10.29 -3.36 -7.89
C HIS A 155 10.41 -4.83 -7.44
N MET A 156 9.59 -5.72 -8.00
CA MET A 156 9.67 -7.16 -7.71
C MET A 156 11.02 -7.73 -8.14
N GLU A 157 11.50 -7.39 -9.34
CA GLU A 157 12.80 -7.87 -9.86
C GLU A 157 13.98 -7.44 -8.98
N LEU A 158 13.90 -6.24 -8.40
CA LEU A 158 14.93 -5.70 -7.50
C LEU A 158 14.92 -6.41 -6.14
N PHE A 159 13.77 -6.42 -5.46
CA PHE A 159 13.70 -6.74 -4.04
C PHE A 159 13.13 -8.14 -3.73
N GLY A 160 12.20 -8.63 -4.55
CA GLY A 160 11.47 -9.88 -4.34
C GLY A 160 10.29 -9.79 -3.37
N TYR A 161 9.97 -8.58 -2.89
CA TYR A 161 8.86 -8.27 -2.00
C TYR A 161 8.46 -6.80 -2.20
N TYR A 162 7.32 -6.37 -1.66
CA TYR A 162 6.94 -4.95 -1.64
C TYR A 162 7.61 -4.22 -0.48
N PHE A 163 7.63 -4.86 0.69
CA PHE A 163 8.27 -4.37 1.90
C PHE A 163 9.12 -5.48 2.55
N PRO A 164 10.20 -5.15 3.25
CA PRO A 164 10.98 -6.12 4.01
C PRO A 164 10.13 -6.68 5.16
N GLU A 165 10.06 -8.01 5.28
CA GLU A 165 9.23 -8.69 6.28
C GLU A 165 9.69 -8.44 7.72
N GLU A 166 10.94 -8.04 7.92
CA GLU A 166 11.50 -7.71 9.25
C GLU A 166 10.89 -6.46 9.86
N ILE A 167 10.28 -5.60 9.04
CA ILE A 167 9.50 -4.45 9.49
C ILE A 167 8.06 -4.91 9.63
N ILE A 168 7.47 -4.87 10.82
CA ILE A 168 6.12 -5.42 11.03
C ILE A 168 5.04 -4.47 10.48
N ASN A 169 5.13 -3.17 10.79
CA ASN A 169 4.15 -2.18 10.40
C ASN A 169 4.77 -0.78 10.18
N TRP A 170 5.04 -0.03 11.24
CA TRP A 170 5.68 1.27 11.18
C TRP A 170 7.08 1.15 10.58
N PHE A 171 7.56 2.22 9.91
CA PHE A 171 8.83 2.30 9.18
C PHE A 171 8.88 1.61 7.81
N CYS A 172 7.83 0.92 7.36
CA CYS A 172 7.83 0.35 6.01
C CYS A 172 7.82 1.44 4.92
N ASP A 173 7.07 2.53 5.16
CA ASP A 173 7.08 3.71 4.32
C ASP A 173 8.45 4.41 4.32
N ASP A 174 9.11 4.51 5.49
CA ASP A 174 10.47 5.06 5.58
C ASP A 174 11.44 4.25 4.72
N TRP A 175 11.43 2.92 4.85
CA TRP A 175 12.30 2.03 4.07
C TRP A 175 12.17 2.26 2.55
N ILE A 176 10.94 2.26 2.03
CA ILE A 176 10.74 2.39 0.58
C ILE A 176 11.14 3.78 0.10
N ASN A 177 10.85 4.83 0.87
CA ASN A 177 11.26 6.19 0.52
C ASN A 177 12.78 6.32 0.55
N ASP A 178 13.46 5.82 1.58
CA ASP A 178 14.90 5.95 1.75
C ASP A 178 15.68 5.20 0.66
N ILE A 179 15.29 3.96 0.33
CA ILE A 179 15.93 3.21 -0.76
C ILE A 179 15.83 3.97 -2.07
N TYR A 180 14.64 4.44 -2.43
CA TYR A 180 14.43 5.10 -3.73
C TYR A 180 15.06 6.49 -3.79
N LYS A 181 15.21 7.19 -2.66
CA LYS A 181 16.00 8.41 -2.56
C LYS A 181 17.50 8.12 -2.76
N ASP A 182 18.03 7.09 -2.11
CA ASP A 182 19.46 6.73 -2.17
C ASP A 182 19.92 6.29 -3.56
N ILE A 183 19.02 5.74 -4.39
CA ILE A 183 19.32 5.40 -5.80
C ILE A 183 18.90 6.51 -6.79
N GLU A 184 18.50 7.69 -6.30
CA GLU A 184 18.06 8.83 -7.12
C GLU A 184 16.84 8.52 -8.03
N ARG A 185 15.95 7.61 -7.58
CA ARG A 185 14.73 7.19 -8.29
C ARG A 185 13.45 7.46 -7.50
N PHE A 186 13.43 8.52 -6.70
CA PHE A 186 12.28 8.97 -5.92
C PHE A 186 11.56 10.13 -6.63
N TYR A 187 10.32 9.88 -7.06
CA TYR A 187 9.55 10.77 -7.93
C TYR A 187 8.15 11.04 -7.36
N PRO A 188 8.02 11.76 -6.25
CA PRO A 188 6.71 12.12 -5.70
C PRO A 188 5.93 13.00 -6.68
N MET A 189 4.64 12.68 -6.87
CA MET A 189 3.77 13.44 -7.76
C MET A 189 3.22 14.69 -7.07
N HIS A 190 4.00 15.76 -7.06
CA HIS A 190 3.65 17.01 -6.36
C HIS A 190 2.35 17.68 -6.83
N ASN A 191 1.88 17.36 -8.05
CA ASN A 191 0.61 17.87 -8.60
C ASN A 191 -0.60 16.97 -8.29
N HIS A 192 -0.39 15.84 -7.59
CA HIS A 192 -1.45 14.88 -7.29
C HIS A 192 -1.59 14.67 -5.79
N ILE A 193 -2.82 14.69 -5.31
CA ILE A 193 -3.13 14.68 -3.88
C ILE A 193 -4.04 13.51 -3.56
N CYS A 194 -3.72 12.79 -2.48
CA CYS A 194 -4.64 11.90 -1.77
C CYS A 194 -4.64 12.23 -0.27
N ILE A 195 -5.65 11.80 0.47
CA ILE A 195 -5.77 12.10 1.91
C ILE A 195 -6.06 10.80 2.67
N ASN A 196 -5.34 10.55 3.76
CA ASN A 196 -5.69 9.46 4.67
C ASN A 196 -6.85 9.89 5.59
N MET A 197 -7.95 9.15 5.54
CA MET A 197 -9.19 9.42 6.27
C MET A 197 -9.37 8.54 7.52
N GLY A 198 -8.46 7.60 7.78
CA GLY A 198 -8.59 6.56 8.82
C GLY A 198 -8.47 7.05 10.27
N GLY A 199 -8.06 8.31 10.47
CA GLY A 199 -7.98 8.94 11.79
C GLY A 199 -6.75 8.51 12.58
N ASN A 200 -6.97 8.05 13.82
CA ASN A 200 -5.88 7.63 14.72
C ASN A 200 -5.15 6.39 14.18
N PRO A 201 -3.86 6.21 14.49
CA PRO A 201 -3.10 5.03 14.10
C PRO A 201 -3.79 3.73 14.50
N ARG A 202 -3.88 2.78 13.56
CA ARG A 202 -4.48 1.46 13.77
C ARG A 202 -3.60 0.49 14.56
N TYR A 203 -2.29 0.72 14.56
CA TYR A 203 -1.30 -0.19 15.14
C TYR A 203 -0.29 0.56 15.99
N ASN A 204 0.18 -0.09 17.05
CA ASN A 204 1.41 0.29 17.72
C ASN A 204 2.61 -0.29 16.96
N ILE A 205 3.78 0.34 17.12
CA ILE A 205 5.04 -0.14 16.54
C ILE A 205 5.27 -1.58 16.98
N ASN A 206 5.42 -2.49 16.02
CA ASN A 206 5.61 -3.93 16.24
C ASN A 206 4.51 -4.60 17.08
N ASN A 207 3.33 -4.00 17.16
CA ASN A 207 2.23 -4.41 18.05
C ASN A 207 2.58 -4.36 19.54
N ASP A 208 3.63 -3.62 19.92
CA ASP A 208 4.04 -3.47 21.31
C ASP A 208 3.06 -2.58 22.09
N ILE A 209 2.96 -2.78 23.40
CA ILE A 209 2.22 -1.90 24.30
C ILE A 209 3.24 -1.02 25.01
N PHE A 210 3.11 0.30 24.88
CA PHE A 210 3.96 1.27 25.55
C PHE A 210 3.26 1.80 26.81
N THR A 211 3.92 1.71 27.95
CA THR A 211 3.36 2.18 29.23
C THR A 211 3.69 3.66 29.49
N ASN A 212 4.69 4.18 28.79
CA ASN A 212 5.14 5.56 28.92
C ASN A 212 5.83 6.06 27.64
N GLN A 213 5.99 7.38 27.55
CA GLN A 213 6.58 8.06 26.40
C GLN A 213 8.03 7.62 26.11
N LYS A 214 8.81 7.29 27.16
CA LYS A 214 10.21 6.89 27.00
C LYS A 214 10.33 5.54 26.28
N GLU A 215 9.49 4.57 26.63
CA GLU A 215 9.43 3.26 25.94
C GLU A 215 9.06 3.42 24.46
N PHE A 216 8.07 4.27 24.17
CA PHE A 216 7.68 4.58 22.80
C PHE A 216 8.84 5.18 22.00
N GLU A 217 9.53 6.18 22.55
CA GLU A 217 10.69 6.81 21.91
C GLU A 217 11.88 5.85 21.74
N GLU A 218 12.08 4.93 22.69
CA GLU A 218 13.08 3.87 22.55
C GLU A 218 12.73 2.92 21.41
N SER A 219 11.46 2.58 21.24
CA SER A 219 10.99 1.75 20.12
C SER A 219 11.19 2.45 18.77
N ILE A 220 10.84 3.74 18.67
CA ILE A 220 11.15 4.58 17.49
C ILE A 220 12.64 4.56 17.16
N ARG A 221 13.52 4.75 18.15
CA ARG A 221 14.98 4.72 17.92
C ARG A 221 15.50 3.34 17.48
N LYS A 222 14.94 2.26 18.02
CA LYS A 222 15.29 0.89 17.62
C LYS A 222 14.87 0.63 16.18
N MET A 223 13.64 1.00 15.83
CA MET A 223 13.10 0.80 14.49
C MET A 223 13.80 1.65 13.43
N SER A 224 14.14 2.90 13.74
CA SER A 224 14.97 3.73 12.85
C SER A 224 16.33 3.06 12.55
N LYS A 225 17.02 2.52 13.56
CA LYS A 225 18.28 1.79 13.35
C LYS A 225 18.10 0.50 12.53
N LEU A 226 16.98 -0.20 12.74
CA LEU A 226 16.64 -1.39 11.96
C LEU A 226 16.39 -1.02 10.49
N ASN A 227 15.60 0.03 10.24
CA ASN A 227 15.36 0.59 8.91
C ASN A 227 16.68 0.89 8.19
N ASP A 228 17.57 1.68 8.82
CA ASP A 228 18.87 2.02 8.24
C ASP A 228 19.71 0.78 7.87
N ALA A 229 19.67 -0.26 8.70
CA ALA A 229 20.39 -1.50 8.46
C ALA A 229 19.81 -2.27 7.27
N ILE A 230 18.48 -2.33 7.16
CA ILE A 230 17.74 -2.98 6.08
C ILE A 230 17.97 -2.23 4.76
N VAL A 231 17.84 -0.90 4.75
CA VAL A 231 18.13 -0.04 3.59
C VAL A 231 19.54 -0.32 3.06
N LYS A 232 20.57 -0.28 3.93
CA LYS A 232 21.96 -0.59 3.56
C LYS A 232 22.12 -1.99 2.97
N ARG A 233 21.45 -2.99 3.56
CA ARG A 233 21.46 -4.37 3.06
C ARG A 233 20.87 -4.44 1.65
N ASP A 234 19.72 -3.83 1.44
CA ASP A 234 18.98 -3.95 0.19
C ASP A 234 19.62 -3.13 -0.94
N LEU A 235 20.17 -1.95 -0.65
CA LEU A 235 21.04 -1.21 -1.58
C LEU A 235 22.21 -2.06 -2.07
N LYS A 236 22.84 -2.84 -1.17
CA LYS A 236 23.92 -3.76 -1.55
C LYS A 236 23.40 -4.90 -2.45
N ARG A 237 22.20 -5.43 -2.20
CA ARG A 237 21.58 -6.50 -3.00
C ARG A 237 21.23 -6.06 -4.42
N ILE A 238 20.81 -4.82 -4.59
CA ILE A 238 20.34 -4.29 -5.88
C ILE A 238 21.43 -3.58 -6.69
N LYS A 239 22.63 -3.35 -6.13
CA LYS A 239 23.71 -2.58 -6.77
C LYS A 239 24.08 -3.04 -8.19
N CYS A 240 23.95 -4.32 -8.51
CA CYS A 240 24.26 -4.86 -9.83
C CYS A 240 23.04 -4.99 -10.75
N LYS A 241 21.85 -4.56 -10.31
CA LYS A 241 20.58 -4.66 -11.01
C LYS A 241 20.04 -3.30 -11.49
N ILE A 242 20.68 -2.20 -11.09
CA ILE A 242 20.31 -0.81 -11.40
C ILE A 242 21.34 -0.21 -12.35
#